data_AF-A0A7S3LNS0-F1
#
_entry.id   AF-A0A7S3LNS0-F1
#
_cell.length_a   1.000
_cell.length_b   1.000
_cell.length_c   1.000
_cell.angle_alpha   90.00
_cell.angle_beta   90.00
_cell.angle_gamma   90.00
#
_symmetry.space_group_name_H-M   'P 1'
#
loop_
_entity.id
_entity.type
_entity.pdbx_description
1 polymer ?
#
loop_
_entity_poly.entity_id
_entity_poly.type
_entity_poly.pdbx_seq_one_letter_code
_entity_poly.pdbx_strand_id
1 'polypeptide(L)'
;MRYVYTRERLSLGFGCRISNLKLTRSKYNLSLSLSLRFNPGRRCSSVSTPQYLGVRTLSTAGSNRIWNGVSQNPLHHFCFPKTVTGNGYNEGRRIVPRKMHTEMKSPTVRVTELESQIFGVLLGTIKRFNLEKTVIRVAGGWVRDKLLGKNSHDIDIALNNCTGKEFAEYVNKYLKEKGVKTNKIGVICANPDQSKHLETAKVKVLGQELDFVNLRAETYEESSRIPGMRFGTALEDALRRDFTVNGLFYNVNEGIVEDFTKRGISDMKLRIIRTPLPACETFRDDPLRIMRAIRFASRLGFELDSEIKFCARLPEILNALANKVSRERIGVELMGMLDSKAPLRALSLISDFDLTKVVFRVPLDAIPSPESDRDSGITLYKETGFEEEAVWGNHGLQYAANLEMQIAELDSAVSRISHLSNQTIYLSAMLQPLHGKNIINLKGRAEPAIVVLVRDSLKLRLSLANDILNTSIGCEVFSQMMKTQRYDTPDPELRLSLGKLIRNIKGLWPLSLKLAVATQSCNVSDSKGCEKITQLINNWGLNEFYKLKPMVDGKAIMKIKGIKGGPKLGVLMEQLWDWRILHPSGTIEDCIDYLKTLPVPEIPVDNSKKKKKRQNTNSVSTARIDN
;
A
#
# COMPACT_ATOMS: atom_id res chain seq x y z
N MET A 1 -33.93 -30.67 22.14
CA MET A 1 -33.54 -29.26 22.35
C MET A 1 -34.26 -28.39 21.33
N ARG A 2 -35.11 -27.47 21.80
CA ARG A 2 -35.78 -26.46 20.96
C ARG A 2 -34.75 -25.39 20.58
N TYR A 3 -34.55 -25.13 19.30
CA TYR A 3 -33.90 -23.90 18.85
C TYR A 3 -34.97 -22.97 18.28
N VAL A 4 -35.19 -21.89 19.02
CA VAL A 4 -35.98 -20.71 18.63
C VAL A 4 -35.08 -19.88 17.72
N TYR A 5 -35.43 -19.75 16.44
CA TYR A 5 -34.83 -18.75 15.57
C TYR A 5 -35.69 -17.48 15.60
N THR A 6 -35.09 -16.40 16.09
CA THR A 6 -35.59 -15.03 16.00
C THR A 6 -35.68 -14.61 14.52
N ARG A 7 -36.83 -14.06 14.12
CA ARG A 7 -37.06 -13.50 12.77
C ARG A 7 -36.25 -12.20 12.62
N GLU A 8 -35.09 -12.25 11.98
CA GLU A 8 -34.51 -11.05 11.37
C GLU A 8 -35.26 -10.73 10.06
N ARG A 9 -35.77 -9.50 9.96
CA ARG A 9 -36.47 -8.98 8.78
C ARG A 9 -35.45 -8.69 7.68
N LEU A 10 -35.37 -9.54 6.66
CA LEU A 10 -34.84 -9.18 5.35
C LEU A 10 -35.79 -8.14 4.72
N SER A 11 -35.41 -6.85 4.76
CA SER A 11 -36.13 -5.80 4.04
C SER A 11 -35.66 -5.75 2.58
N LEU A 12 -36.42 -6.34 1.66
CA LEU A 12 -36.31 -6.03 0.24
C LEU A 12 -36.98 -4.67 0.00
N GLY A 13 -36.21 -3.71 -0.52
CA GLY A 13 -36.74 -2.41 -0.91
C GLY A 13 -37.85 -2.53 -1.96
N PHE A 14 -38.89 -1.71 -1.79
CA PHE A 14 -40.06 -1.52 -2.66
C PHE A 14 -41.04 -2.72 -2.80
N GLY A 15 -42.04 -2.74 -1.91
CA GLY A 15 -43.41 -3.16 -2.25
C GLY A 15 -43.72 -4.66 -2.33
N CYS A 16 -42.77 -5.55 -2.03
CA CYS A 16 -42.99 -7.00 -2.07
C CYS A 16 -42.86 -7.62 -0.67
N ARG A 17 -43.80 -8.49 -0.26
CA ARG A 17 -43.71 -9.25 1.00
C ARG A 17 -43.48 -10.73 0.72
N ILE A 18 -42.53 -11.33 1.44
CA ILE A 18 -42.31 -12.78 1.45
C ILE A 18 -43.49 -13.42 2.18
N SER A 19 -44.26 -14.25 1.47
CA SER A 19 -45.46 -14.87 2.03
C SER A 19 -45.19 -16.27 2.60
N ASN A 20 -44.19 -16.99 2.08
CA ASN A 20 -43.73 -18.26 2.64
C ASN A 20 -42.28 -18.57 2.22
N LEU A 21 -41.53 -19.16 3.15
CA LEU A 21 -40.21 -19.74 2.93
C LEU A 21 -40.28 -21.21 3.33
N LYS A 22 -40.11 -22.14 2.39
CA LYS A 22 -40.15 -23.58 2.69
C LYS A 22 -38.85 -24.24 2.27
N LEU A 23 -38.21 -24.88 3.24
CA LEU A 23 -36.94 -25.59 3.11
C LEU A 23 -37.24 -27.08 3.19
N THR A 24 -37.02 -27.80 2.09
CA THR A 24 -37.26 -29.24 2.01
C THR A 24 -35.95 -29.97 1.75
N ARG A 25 -35.70 -30.98 2.58
CA ARG A 25 -34.49 -31.81 2.53
C ARG A 25 -34.90 -33.21 2.09
N SER A 26 -34.30 -33.71 1.02
CA SER A 26 -34.28 -35.14 0.71
C SER A 26 -32.86 -35.68 0.85
N LYS A 27 -32.71 -37.01 0.83
CA LYS A 27 -31.46 -37.73 1.13
C LYS A 27 -30.25 -37.26 0.29
N TYR A 28 -30.48 -36.57 -0.83
CA TYR A 28 -29.42 -36.13 -1.75
C TYR A 28 -29.50 -34.65 -2.19
N ASN A 29 -30.45 -33.84 -1.68
CA ASN A 29 -30.49 -32.40 -1.99
C ASN A 29 -31.26 -31.55 -0.96
N LEU A 30 -30.87 -30.28 -0.84
CA LEU A 30 -31.58 -29.22 -0.13
C LEU A 30 -32.23 -28.29 -1.16
N SER A 31 -33.54 -28.06 -1.08
CA SER A 31 -34.22 -27.08 -1.92
C SER A 31 -34.89 -25.99 -1.08
N LEU A 32 -34.70 -24.73 -1.50
CA LEU A 32 -35.34 -23.56 -0.93
C LEU A 32 -36.38 -23.04 -1.92
N SER A 33 -37.64 -22.97 -1.49
CA SER A 33 -38.72 -22.37 -2.29
C SER A 33 -39.19 -21.07 -1.65
N LEU A 34 -39.25 -20.01 -2.46
CA LEU A 34 -39.69 -18.67 -2.06
C LEU A 34 -40.97 -18.32 -2.81
N SER A 35 -42.02 -17.93 -2.08
CA SER A 35 -43.27 -17.43 -2.68
C SER A 35 -43.49 -15.96 -2.33
N LEU A 36 -43.51 -15.10 -3.35
CA LEU A 36 -43.74 -13.65 -3.23
C LEU A 36 -45.19 -13.32 -3.60
N ARG A 37 -45.85 -12.45 -2.82
CA ARG A 37 -47.13 -11.82 -3.19
C ARG A 37 -46.91 -10.34 -3.44
N PHE A 38 -47.43 -9.86 -4.57
CA PHE A 38 -47.52 -8.43 -4.89
C PHE A 38 -48.84 -7.85 -4.36
N ASN A 39 -48.81 -6.63 -3.82
CA ASN A 39 -50.03 -5.92 -3.43
C ASN A 39 -50.73 -5.37 -4.68
N PRO A 40 -52.01 -5.72 -4.95
CA PRO A 40 -52.76 -5.10 -6.03
C PRO A 40 -53.16 -3.69 -5.61
N GLY A 41 -52.67 -2.65 -6.31
CA GLY A 41 -53.12 -1.27 -6.07
C GLY A 41 -52.10 -0.14 -6.22
N ARG A 42 -50.84 -0.38 -6.60
CA ARG A 42 -49.91 0.72 -6.95
C ARG A 42 -49.45 0.61 -8.39
N ARG A 43 -49.78 1.60 -9.21
CA ARG A 43 -49.29 1.75 -10.59
C ARG A 43 -47.79 2.06 -10.53
N CYS A 44 -46.96 1.22 -11.15
CA CYS A 44 -45.57 1.55 -11.50
C CYS A 44 -45.53 1.92 -12.99
N SER A 45 -45.14 3.16 -13.29
CA SER A 45 -44.74 3.59 -14.63
C SER A 45 -43.30 3.14 -14.91
N SER A 46 -43.10 2.57 -16.11
CA SER A 46 -41.85 2.10 -16.74
C SER A 46 -41.07 0.98 -16.02
N VAL A 47 -41.25 -0.26 -16.48
CA VAL A 47 -40.31 -1.37 -16.31
C VAL A 47 -39.77 -1.74 -17.69
N SER A 48 -38.47 -1.53 -17.92
CA SER A 48 -37.72 -2.18 -18.99
C SER A 48 -37.31 -3.57 -18.53
N THR A 49 -37.90 -4.61 -19.12
CA THR A 49 -37.54 -6.02 -18.93
C THR A 49 -36.11 -6.33 -19.41
N PRO A 50 -35.26 -7.02 -18.64
CA PRO A 50 -34.15 -7.77 -19.21
C PRO A 50 -34.68 -9.09 -19.79
N GLN A 51 -34.48 -9.27 -21.10
CA GLN A 51 -34.55 -10.56 -21.77
C GLN A 51 -33.48 -11.52 -21.18
N TYR A 52 -33.72 -12.83 -21.36
CA TYR A 52 -32.94 -14.01 -20.89
C TYR A 52 -33.38 -14.66 -19.57
N LEU A 53 -34.55 -15.30 -19.61
CA LEU A 53 -34.79 -16.55 -18.88
C LEU A 53 -34.84 -17.69 -19.92
N GLY A 54 -33.65 -18.12 -20.36
CA GLY A 54 -33.51 -19.32 -21.18
C GLY A 54 -33.45 -20.54 -20.27
N VAL A 55 -34.56 -21.25 -20.12
CA VAL A 55 -34.59 -22.60 -19.54
C VAL A 55 -33.90 -23.54 -20.54
N ARG A 56 -32.68 -24.01 -20.23
CA ARG A 56 -32.08 -25.16 -20.89
C ARG A 56 -32.14 -26.36 -19.95
N THR A 57 -33.07 -27.26 -20.24
CA THR A 57 -33.04 -28.66 -19.81
C THR A 57 -31.82 -29.33 -20.46
N LEU A 58 -30.92 -29.89 -19.65
CA LEU A 58 -29.83 -30.75 -20.12
C LEU A 58 -30.04 -32.16 -19.55
N SER A 59 -30.36 -33.09 -20.44
CA SER A 59 -30.33 -34.53 -20.23
C SER A 59 -28.89 -35.02 -20.10
N THR A 60 -28.63 -35.87 -19.12
CA THR A 60 -27.34 -36.52 -18.88
C THR A 60 -27.07 -37.67 -19.86
N ALA A 61 -25.90 -37.66 -20.51
CA ALA A 61 -25.14 -38.87 -20.85
C ALA A 61 -23.67 -38.51 -21.14
N GLY A 62 -22.73 -39.19 -20.48
CA GLY A 62 -21.35 -39.35 -20.98
C GLY A 62 -20.24 -38.54 -20.32
N SER A 63 -19.68 -39.10 -19.24
CA SER A 63 -18.25 -39.17 -18.88
C SER A 63 -17.36 -37.93 -18.71
N ASN A 64 -16.59 -38.01 -17.62
CA ASN A 64 -15.32 -37.36 -17.26
C ASN A 64 -15.35 -36.08 -16.41
N ARG A 65 -15.06 -36.35 -15.12
CA ARG A 65 -14.74 -35.48 -13.98
C ARG A 65 -13.76 -34.35 -14.32
N ILE A 66 -14.13 -33.11 -13.94
CA ILE A 66 -13.26 -32.13 -13.26
C ILE A 66 -14.17 -31.31 -12.33
N TRP A 67 -13.87 -31.28 -11.03
CA TRP A 67 -14.59 -30.50 -10.02
C TRP A 67 -14.03 -29.06 -10.00
N ASN A 68 -14.87 -28.06 -10.25
CA ASN A 68 -14.60 -26.66 -9.93
C ASN A 68 -15.65 -26.16 -8.93
N GLY A 69 -15.23 -25.91 -7.69
CA GLY A 69 -16.05 -25.26 -6.67
C GLY A 69 -16.07 -23.75 -6.90
N VAL A 70 -17.26 -23.20 -7.16
CA VAL A 70 -17.50 -21.76 -7.26
C VAL A 70 -17.97 -21.24 -5.90
N SER A 71 -17.15 -20.39 -5.29
CA SER A 71 -17.52 -19.52 -4.16
C SER A 71 -18.22 -18.27 -4.70
N GLN A 72 -19.41 -17.98 -4.17
CA GLN A 72 -20.18 -16.77 -4.48
C GLN A 72 -19.74 -15.63 -3.55
N ASN A 73 -19.46 -14.45 -4.09
CA ASN A 73 -19.55 -13.18 -3.37
C ASN A 73 -20.11 -12.08 -4.29
N PRO A 74 -20.93 -11.15 -3.79
CA PRO A 74 -21.67 -10.20 -4.62
C PRO A 74 -20.86 -8.94 -4.96
N LEU A 75 -20.98 -8.50 -6.22
CA LEU A 75 -20.31 -7.31 -6.77
C LEU A 75 -21.01 -6.02 -6.34
N HIS A 76 -20.22 -5.06 -5.84
CA HIS A 76 -20.60 -3.66 -5.64
C HIS A 76 -20.53 -2.88 -6.97
N HIS A 77 -21.60 -2.14 -7.29
CA HIS A 77 -21.67 -1.23 -8.44
C HIS A 77 -21.19 0.18 -8.04
N PHE A 78 -20.17 0.70 -8.73
CA PHE A 78 -19.87 2.13 -8.80
C PHE A 78 -20.28 2.68 -10.18
N CYS A 79 -21.00 3.80 -10.19
CA CYS A 79 -21.58 4.43 -11.37
C CYS A 79 -20.76 5.69 -11.73
N PHE A 80 -20.33 5.81 -12.99
CA PHE A 80 -19.82 7.06 -13.59
C PHE A 80 -20.73 7.47 -14.75
N PRO A 81 -20.86 8.77 -15.07
CA PRO A 81 -21.95 9.30 -15.88
C PRO A 81 -21.79 9.00 -17.39
N LYS A 82 -22.94 8.73 -18.03
CA LYS A 82 -23.08 8.36 -19.44
C LYS A 82 -23.00 9.56 -20.38
N THR A 83 -22.23 9.42 -21.46
CA THR A 83 -22.39 10.18 -22.70
C THR A 83 -23.37 9.48 -23.64
N VAL A 84 -24.19 10.29 -24.31
CA VAL A 84 -25.29 9.93 -25.21
C VAL A 84 -24.76 9.48 -26.56
N THR A 85 -25.27 8.37 -27.13
CA THR A 85 -25.42 8.17 -28.58
C THR A 85 -26.52 7.14 -28.86
N GLY A 86 -27.25 7.37 -29.96
CA GLY A 86 -28.54 6.76 -30.29
C GLY A 86 -28.48 5.52 -31.19
N ASN A 87 -29.67 4.97 -31.38
CA ASN A 87 -30.03 3.71 -32.02
C ASN A 87 -29.69 3.59 -33.52
N GLY A 88 -29.45 2.36 -33.94
CA GLY A 88 -29.53 1.92 -35.33
C GLY A 88 -29.30 0.41 -35.44
N TYR A 89 -30.37 -0.39 -35.35
CA TYR A 89 -30.39 -1.81 -35.69
C TYR A 89 -30.22 -1.99 -37.21
N ASN A 90 -29.40 -2.95 -37.64
CA ASN A 90 -29.59 -3.65 -38.92
C ASN A 90 -28.86 -5.01 -38.94
N GLU A 91 -29.47 -5.92 -39.69
CA GLU A 91 -29.38 -7.38 -39.62
C GLU A 91 -28.13 -8.02 -40.26
N GLY A 92 -27.73 -9.16 -39.69
CA GLY A 92 -27.26 -10.38 -40.35
C GLY A 92 -26.34 -10.30 -41.59
N ARG A 93 -25.03 -10.49 -41.39
CA ARG A 93 -24.17 -11.32 -42.29
C ARG A 93 -23.11 -12.06 -41.48
N ARG A 94 -23.02 -13.39 -41.66
CA ARG A 94 -21.88 -14.20 -41.23
C ARG A 94 -20.63 -13.71 -41.96
N ILE A 95 -19.71 -13.08 -41.23
CA ILE A 95 -18.37 -12.74 -41.72
C ILE A 95 -17.39 -13.74 -41.09
N VAL A 96 -16.83 -14.61 -41.91
CA VAL A 96 -15.67 -15.44 -41.58
C VAL A 96 -14.49 -14.49 -41.34
N PRO A 97 -13.76 -14.54 -40.21
CA PRO A 97 -12.72 -13.56 -39.95
C PRO A 97 -11.53 -13.79 -40.87
N ARG A 98 -11.39 -12.91 -41.86
CA ARG A 98 -10.21 -12.78 -42.71
C ARG A 98 -9.07 -12.26 -41.83
N LYS A 99 -7.97 -13.01 -41.68
CA LYS A 99 -6.75 -12.55 -41.02
C LYS A 99 -6.25 -11.29 -41.74
N MET A 100 -6.54 -10.12 -41.17
CA MET A 100 -5.87 -8.87 -41.55
C MET A 100 -4.54 -8.82 -40.81
N HIS A 101 -3.45 -9.21 -41.48
CA HIS A 101 -2.12 -8.75 -41.12
C HIS A 101 -2.01 -7.30 -41.61
N THR A 102 -2.51 -6.35 -40.82
CA THR A 102 -2.07 -4.96 -40.95
C THR A 102 -0.68 -4.87 -40.35
N GLU A 103 0.34 -4.68 -41.19
CA GLU A 103 1.66 -4.23 -40.74
C GLU A 103 1.47 -2.91 -39.98
N MET A 104 1.53 -2.99 -38.65
CA MET A 104 1.51 -1.80 -37.80
C MET A 104 2.82 -1.05 -38.03
N LYS A 105 2.76 0.15 -38.60
CA LYS A 105 3.89 1.09 -38.57
C LYS A 105 4.39 1.20 -37.13
N SER A 106 5.68 0.97 -36.92
CA SER A 106 6.31 1.05 -35.61
C SER A 106 6.03 2.42 -34.99
N PRO A 107 5.66 2.48 -33.70
CA PRO A 107 5.36 3.74 -33.05
C PRO A 107 6.62 4.62 -33.01
N THR A 108 6.48 5.88 -33.43
CA THR A 108 7.58 6.86 -33.41
C THR A 108 7.72 7.46 -32.02
N VAL A 109 8.91 7.35 -31.43
CA VAL A 109 9.27 8.03 -30.17
C VAL A 109 9.77 9.44 -30.46
N ARG A 110 9.28 10.43 -29.72
CA ARG A 110 9.80 11.80 -29.78
C ARG A 110 10.99 11.94 -28.83
N VAL A 111 12.17 12.12 -29.41
CA VAL A 111 13.43 12.37 -28.70
C VAL A 111 13.58 13.88 -28.50
N THR A 112 14.01 14.31 -27.31
CA THR A 112 14.30 15.73 -27.04
C THR A 112 15.59 16.16 -27.72
N GLU A 113 15.82 17.47 -27.82
CA GLU A 113 17.07 17.99 -28.37
C GLU A 113 18.30 17.50 -27.57
N LEU A 114 18.22 17.55 -26.23
CA LEU A 114 19.29 17.03 -25.37
C LEU A 114 19.51 15.53 -25.58
N GLU A 115 18.45 14.73 -25.64
CA GLU A 115 18.57 13.28 -25.89
C GLU A 115 19.16 13.01 -27.27
N SER A 116 18.79 13.79 -28.29
CA SER A 116 19.36 13.67 -29.63
C SER A 116 20.84 14.01 -29.66
N GLN A 117 21.27 15.03 -28.92
CA GLN A 117 22.70 15.37 -28.77
C GLN A 117 23.45 14.26 -28.05
N ILE A 118 22.88 13.71 -26.97
CA ILE A 118 23.45 12.57 -26.24
C ILE A 118 23.60 11.37 -27.16
N PHE A 119 22.54 10.99 -27.88
CA PHE A 119 22.57 9.88 -28.83
C PHE A 119 23.60 10.11 -29.95
N GLY A 120 23.75 11.35 -30.42
CA GLY A 120 24.81 11.73 -31.35
C GLY A 120 26.22 11.50 -30.79
N VAL A 121 26.46 11.81 -29.51
CA VAL A 121 27.73 11.50 -28.82
C VAL A 121 27.98 9.99 -28.77
N LEU A 122 26.96 9.21 -28.43
CA LEU A 122 27.08 7.75 -28.31
C LEU A 122 27.38 7.09 -29.68
N LEU A 123 26.67 7.49 -30.73
CA LEU A 123 26.90 7.01 -32.10
C LEU A 123 28.27 7.48 -32.64
N GLY A 124 28.66 8.73 -32.32
CA GLY A 124 29.98 9.26 -32.63
C GLY A 124 31.11 8.47 -31.97
N THR A 125 30.88 8.00 -30.74
CA THR A 125 31.82 7.14 -30.00
C THR A 125 31.99 5.79 -30.72
N ILE A 126 30.90 5.16 -31.15
CA ILE A 126 30.95 3.91 -31.93
C ILE A 126 31.79 4.08 -33.19
N LYS A 127 31.52 5.14 -33.97
CA LYS A 127 32.22 5.41 -35.23
C LYS A 127 33.70 5.72 -35.01
N ARG A 128 34.04 6.45 -33.95
CA ARG A 128 35.41 6.88 -33.66
C ARG A 128 36.33 5.73 -33.23
N PHE A 129 35.79 4.74 -32.53
CA PHE A 129 36.54 3.60 -31.98
C PHE A 129 36.27 2.29 -32.71
N ASN A 130 35.66 2.32 -33.90
CA ASN A 130 35.37 1.16 -34.75
C ASN A 130 34.58 0.06 -34.02
N LEU A 131 33.60 0.45 -33.21
CA LEU A 131 32.74 -0.47 -32.44
C LEU A 131 31.50 -0.88 -33.25
N GLU A 132 31.66 -1.19 -34.54
CA GLU A 132 30.55 -1.33 -35.50
C GLU A 132 29.56 -2.46 -35.16
N LYS A 133 30.00 -3.44 -34.35
CA LYS A 133 29.15 -4.53 -33.85
C LYS A 133 28.30 -4.14 -32.63
N THR A 134 28.53 -2.97 -32.05
CA THR A 134 27.82 -2.47 -30.87
C THR A 134 26.51 -1.81 -31.29
N VAL A 135 25.40 -2.32 -30.73
CA VAL A 135 24.06 -1.76 -30.91
C VAL A 135 23.63 -1.14 -29.59
N ILE A 136 23.29 0.15 -29.64
CA ILE A 136 22.89 0.95 -28.49
C ILE A 136 21.37 0.95 -28.41
N ARG A 137 20.85 0.49 -27.28
CA ARG A 137 19.42 0.53 -27.00
C ARG A 137 19.13 1.33 -25.75
N VAL A 138 18.11 2.18 -25.78
CA VAL A 138 17.51 2.67 -24.53
C VAL A 138 16.47 1.65 -24.10
N ALA A 139 16.55 1.15 -22.87
CA ALA A 139 15.69 0.06 -22.40
C ALA A 139 14.58 0.52 -21.44
N GLY A 140 13.46 -0.19 -21.46
CA GLY A 140 12.48 -0.22 -20.38
C GLY A 140 11.70 1.08 -20.15
N GLY A 141 11.87 1.67 -18.96
CA GLY A 141 10.99 2.72 -18.45
C GLY A 141 10.94 3.97 -19.33
N TRP A 142 12.09 4.36 -19.88
CA TRP A 142 12.19 5.51 -20.78
C TRP A 142 11.33 5.33 -22.03
N VAL A 143 11.40 4.16 -22.67
CA VAL A 143 10.64 3.87 -23.91
C VAL A 143 9.14 3.92 -23.64
N ARG A 144 8.70 3.24 -22.56
CA ARG A 144 7.30 3.25 -22.12
C ARG A 144 6.80 4.67 -21.86
N ASP A 145 7.55 5.46 -21.10
CA ASP A 145 7.12 6.79 -20.69
C ASP A 145 7.07 7.74 -21.89
N LYS A 146 8.02 7.64 -22.83
CA LYS A 146 7.98 8.39 -24.10
C LYS A 146 6.79 8.03 -24.97
N LEU A 147 6.45 6.74 -25.08
CA LEU A 147 5.25 6.29 -25.80
C LEU A 147 3.95 6.76 -25.14
N LEU A 148 3.97 7.05 -23.84
CA LEU A 148 2.86 7.68 -23.12
C LEU A 148 2.85 9.22 -23.22
N GLY A 149 3.77 9.81 -23.99
CA GLY A 149 3.91 11.26 -24.12
C GLY A 149 4.49 11.93 -22.87
N LYS A 150 5.18 11.18 -22.00
CA LYS A 150 5.85 11.70 -20.80
C LYS A 150 7.36 11.80 -21.03
N ASN A 151 7.99 12.73 -20.35
CA ASN A 151 9.45 12.79 -20.28
C ASN A 151 9.95 11.80 -19.22
N SER A 152 11.13 11.22 -19.47
CA SER A 152 11.87 10.37 -18.52
C SER A 152 13.29 10.88 -18.43
N HIS A 153 13.79 11.04 -17.22
CA HIS A 153 15.18 11.42 -16.96
C HIS A 153 16.08 10.21 -16.70
N ASP A 154 15.48 9.05 -16.43
CA ASP A 154 16.23 7.80 -16.27
C ASP A 154 16.44 7.19 -17.66
N ILE A 155 17.70 7.16 -18.12
CA ILE A 155 18.11 6.61 -19.42
C ILE A 155 19.05 5.43 -19.18
N ASP A 156 18.49 4.23 -19.31
CA ASP A 156 19.23 2.97 -19.24
C ASP A 156 19.69 2.57 -20.64
N ILE A 157 21.00 2.66 -20.89
CA ILE A 157 21.62 2.27 -22.15
C ILE A 157 22.04 0.80 -22.10
N ALA A 158 21.32 -0.05 -22.81
CA ALA A 158 21.61 -1.47 -22.97
C ALA A 158 22.58 -1.72 -24.13
N LEU A 159 23.65 -2.46 -23.83
CA LEU A 159 24.74 -2.82 -24.75
C LEU A 159 24.78 -4.33 -24.99
N ASN A 160 25.04 -4.73 -26.25
CA ASN A 160 25.01 -6.13 -26.68
C ASN A 160 26.35 -6.87 -26.59
N ASN A 161 27.48 -6.18 -26.67
CA ASN A 161 28.79 -6.84 -26.88
C ASN A 161 29.95 -6.30 -26.05
N CYS A 162 29.77 -5.21 -25.29
CA CYS A 162 30.81 -4.62 -24.44
C CYS A 162 30.26 -4.32 -23.06
N THR A 163 31.13 -4.28 -22.05
CA THR A 163 30.72 -3.97 -20.68
C THR A 163 30.31 -2.51 -20.55
N GLY A 164 29.41 -2.20 -19.60
CA GLY A 164 28.99 -0.82 -19.36
C GLY A 164 30.17 0.11 -19.03
N LYS A 165 31.16 -0.38 -18.28
CA LYS A 165 32.38 0.37 -17.92
C LYS A 165 33.27 0.65 -19.12
N GLU A 166 33.57 -0.38 -19.90
CA GLU A 166 34.39 -0.25 -21.10
C GLU A 166 33.80 0.77 -22.08
N PHE A 167 32.49 0.70 -22.32
CA PHE A 167 31.82 1.67 -23.18
C PHE A 167 31.81 3.09 -22.59
N ALA A 168 31.58 3.21 -21.28
CA ALA A 168 31.68 4.48 -20.56
C ALA A 168 33.07 5.15 -20.70
N GLU A 169 34.14 4.36 -20.68
CA GLU A 169 35.52 4.85 -20.89
C GLU A 169 35.72 5.39 -22.31
N TYR A 170 35.19 4.70 -23.33
CA TYR A 170 35.21 5.19 -24.71
C TYR A 170 34.41 6.50 -24.87
N VAL A 171 33.23 6.60 -24.24
CA VAL A 171 32.41 7.84 -24.28
C VAL A 171 33.18 9.01 -23.67
N ASN A 172 33.84 8.81 -22.52
CA ASN A 172 34.66 9.85 -21.90
C ASN A 172 35.85 10.26 -22.77
N LYS A 173 36.51 9.29 -23.43
CA LYS A 173 37.60 9.58 -24.36
C LYS A 173 37.12 10.40 -25.56
N TYR A 174 35.96 10.05 -26.13
CA TYR A 174 35.33 10.81 -27.21
C TYR A 174 34.99 12.25 -26.80
N LEU A 175 34.37 12.43 -25.62
CA LEU A 175 34.05 13.77 -25.09
C LEU A 175 35.30 14.62 -24.88
N LYS A 176 36.39 14.02 -24.38
CA LYS A 176 37.68 14.70 -24.21
C LYS A 176 38.26 15.17 -25.55
N GLU A 177 38.22 14.32 -26.58
CA GLU A 177 38.66 14.69 -27.94
C GLU A 177 37.82 15.84 -28.54
N LYS A 178 36.55 15.96 -28.15
CA LYS A 178 35.66 17.06 -28.57
C LYS A 178 35.75 18.32 -27.71
N GLY A 179 36.66 18.37 -26.74
CA GLY A 179 36.81 19.51 -25.83
C GLY A 179 35.64 19.68 -24.85
N VAL A 180 34.80 18.66 -24.68
CA VAL A 180 33.67 18.68 -23.74
C VAL A 180 34.15 18.18 -22.38
N LYS A 181 33.68 18.83 -21.30
CA LYS A 181 34.04 18.46 -19.93
C LYS A 181 33.64 17.02 -19.63
N THR A 182 34.63 16.19 -19.29
CA THR A 182 34.42 14.80 -18.88
C THR A 182 34.02 14.73 -17.39
N ASN A 183 33.30 13.66 -17.03
CA ASN A 183 32.89 13.40 -15.66
C ASN A 183 33.48 12.07 -15.18
N LYS A 184 33.62 11.91 -13.86
CA LYS A 184 34.06 10.64 -13.26
C LYS A 184 33.02 9.55 -13.58
N ILE A 185 33.51 8.39 -14.02
CA ILE A 185 32.67 7.20 -14.23
C ILE A 185 32.41 6.59 -12.85
N GLY A 186 31.14 6.56 -12.45
CA GLY A 186 30.71 5.83 -11.27
C GLY A 186 30.51 4.37 -11.63
N VAL A 187 31.47 3.51 -11.31
CA VAL A 187 31.31 2.07 -11.53
C VAL A 187 30.60 1.47 -10.32
N ILE A 188 29.42 0.90 -10.54
CA ILE A 188 28.76 0.06 -9.56
C ILE A 188 29.19 -1.38 -9.86
N CYS A 189 30.19 -1.85 -9.12
CA CYS A 189 30.72 -3.20 -9.26
C CYS A 189 29.63 -4.25 -8.98
N ALA A 190 29.79 -5.43 -9.60
CA ALA A 190 28.95 -6.56 -9.27
C ALA A 190 29.08 -6.87 -7.77
N ASN A 191 27.94 -6.91 -7.08
CA ASN A 191 27.83 -7.31 -5.68
C ASN A 191 26.76 -8.42 -5.59
N PRO A 192 27.20 -9.70 -5.52
CA PRO A 192 26.32 -10.85 -5.35
C PRO A 192 25.40 -10.73 -4.13
N ASP A 193 25.91 -10.21 -3.02
CA ASP A 193 25.16 -10.05 -1.76
C ASP A 193 24.04 -9.01 -1.87
N GLN A 194 24.15 -8.07 -2.82
CA GLN A 194 23.11 -7.08 -3.15
C GLN A 194 22.28 -7.47 -4.37
N SER A 195 22.36 -8.72 -4.85
CA SER A 195 21.67 -9.19 -6.06
C SER A 195 22.05 -8.41 -7.33
N LYS A 196 23.28 -7.86 -7.41
CA LYS A 196 23.82 -7.16 -8.58
C LYS A 196 24.93 -8.01 -9.21
N HIS A 197 24.59 -8.91 -10.13
CA HIS A 197 25.58 -9.83 -10.74
C HIS A 197 26.33 -9.26 -11.94
N LEU A 198 25.86 -8.15 -12.51
CA LEU A 198 26.53 -7.47 -13.63
C LEU A 198 26.90 -6.05 -13.26
N GLU A 199 28.12 -5.68 -13.65
CA GLU A 199 28.65 -4.33 -13.54
C GLU A 199 27.73 -3.36 -14.30
N THR A 200 27.45 -2.22 -13.68
CA THR A 200 26.72 -1.12 -14.30
C THR A 200 27.56 0.14 -14.16
N ALA A 201 27.74 0.87 -15.24
CA ALA A 201 28.52 2.11 -15.22
C ALA A 201 27.60 3.31 -15.34
N LYS A 202 27.71 4.24 -14.39
CA LYS A 202 27.02 5.53 -14.42
C LYS A 202 27.95 6.59 -14.97
N VAL A 203 27.51 7.31 -15.99
CA VAL A 203 28.27 8.44 -16.57
C VAL A 203 27.35 9.62 -16.80
N LYS A 204 27.87 10.81 -16.55
CA LYS A 204 27.17 12.06 -16.85
C LYS A 204 27.62 12.58 -18.22
N VAL A 205 26.71 12.58 -19.19
CA VAL A 205 26.93 13.06 -20.57
C VAL A 205 26.07 14.29 -20.80
N LEU A 206 26.68 15.42 -21.18
CA LEU A 206 25.99 16.70 -21.40
C LEU A 206 25.09 17.13 -20.22
N GLY A 207 25.48 16.81 -18.99
CA GLY A 207 24.71 17.17 -17.79
C GLY A 207 23.62 16.16 -17.40
N GLN A 208 23.34 15.15 -18.23
CA GLN A 208 22.38 14.08 -17.97
C GLN A 208 23.09 12.82 -17.49
N GLU A 209 22.55 12.15 -16.46
CA GLU A 209 23.06 10.87 -15.98
C GLU A 209 22.53 9.72 -16.86
N LEU A 210 23.44 8.83 -17.26
CA LEU A 210 23.17 7.63 -18.06
C LEU A 210 23.68 6.39 -17.32
N ASP A 211 22.89 5.32 -17.37
CA ASP A 211 23.23 4.02 -16.81
C ASP A 211 23.55 3.06 -17.95
N PHE A 212 24.82 2.70 -18.13
CA PHE A 212 25.23 1.69 -19.10
C PHE A 212 25.10 0.30 -18.50
N VAL A 213 24.20 -0.49 -19.07
CA VAL A 213 23.85 -1.84 -18.63
C VAL A 213 24.11 -2.85 -19.75
N ASN A 214 24.46 -4.07 -19.36
CA ASN A 214 24.53 -5.19 -20.28
C ASN A 214 23.16 -5.85 -20.46
N LEU A 215 22.91 -6.36 -21.67
CA LEU A 215 21.83 -7.31 -21.92
C LEU A 215 22.11 -8.61 -21.16
N ARG A 216 21.08 -9.13 -20.49
CA ARG A 216 21.22 -10.22 -19.53
C ARG A 216 20.24 -11.33 -19.86
N ALA A 217 20.70 -12.56 -19.65
CA ALA A 217 19.82 -13.72 -19.50
C ALA A 217 19.93 -14.20 -18.05
N GLU A 218 18.80 -14.58 -17.47
CA GLU A 218 18.68 -15.02 -16.07
C GLU A 218 18.24 -16.48 -16.04
N THR A 219 18.81 -17.25 -15.10
CA THR A 219 18.40 -18.61 -14.77
C THR A 219 17.99 -18.66 -13.31
N TYR A 220 16.74 -19.05 -13.05
CA TYR A 220 16.17 -19.11 -11.71
C TYR A 220 16.29 -20.54 -11.17
N GLU A 221 16.82 -20.69 -9.96
CA GLU A 221 16.82 -21.95 -9.22
C GLU A 221 15.74 -21.89 -8.13
N GLU A 222 15.05 -23.01 -7.86
CA GLU A 222 13.93 -23.01 -6.90
C GLU A 222 14.34 -22.59 -5.49
N SER A 223 15.58 -22.88 -5.11
CA SER A 223 16.18 -22.65 -3.78
C SER A 223 16.77 -21.26 -3.59
N SER A 224 17.09 -20.54 -4.67
CA SER A 224 17.74 -19.23 -4.62
C SER A 224 16.78 -18.12 -5.03
N ARG A 225 16.71 -17.08 -4.22
CA ARG A 225 16.03 -15.83 -4.60
C ARG A 225 16.76 -15.08 -5.71
N ILE A 226 18.06 -15.29 -5.82
CA ILE A 226 18.94 -14.52 -6.68
C ILE A 226 19.24 -15.36 -7.92
N PRO A 227 18.81 -14.93 -9.13
CA PRO A 227 19.04 -15.73 -10.33
C PRO A 227 20.52 -15.72 -10.73
N GLY A 228 20.96 -16.84 -11.31
CA GLY A 228 22.21 -16.88 -12.09
C GLY A 228 22.09 -15.96 -13.30
N MET A 229 23.18 -15.31 -13.71
CA MET A 229 23.15 -14.27 -14.74
C MET A 229 24.30 -14.42 -15.72
N ARG A 230 23.99 -14.30 -17.02
CA ARG A 230 24.99 -14.26 -18.11
C ARG A 230 24.67 -13.15 -19.11
N PHE A 231 25.62 -12.87 -20.00
CA PHE A 231 25.33 -12.06 -21.18
C PHE A 231 24.21 -12.70 -22.01
N GLY A 232 23.22 -11.89 -22.38
CA GLY A 232 22.04 -12.33 -23.10
C GLY A 232 21.77 -11.52 -24.36
N THR A 233 20.86 -12.02 -25.18
CA THR A 233 20.32 -11.29 -26.33
C THR A 233 19.27 -10.26 -25.90
N ALA A 234 18.88 -9.35 -26.80
CA ALA A 234 17.81 -8.39 -26.51
C ALA A 234 16.46 -9.09 -26.26
N LEU A 235 16.22 -10.23 -26.90
CA LEU A 235 15.05 -11.07 -26.65
C LEU A 235 15.08 -11.68 -25.25
N GLU A 236 16.20 -12.29 -24.85
CA GLU A 236 16.35 -12.85 -23.50
C GLU A 236 16.20 -11.77 -22.43
N ASP A 237 16.75 -10.57 -22.66
CA ASP A 237 16.59 -9.43 -21.76
C ASP A 237 15.14 -8.91 -21.71
N ALA A 238 14.42 -8.94 -22.84
CA ALA A 238 13.01 -8.58 -22.89
C ALA A 238 12.14 -9.56 -22.10
N LEU A 239 12.39 -10.86 -22.25
CA LEU A 239 11.59 -11.93 -21.67
C LEU A 239 11.78 -12.06 -20.15
N ARG A 240 12.99 -11.79 -19.63
CA ARG A 240 13.23 -11.80 -18.18
C ARG A 240 12.59 -10.62 -17.45
N ARG A 241 12.14 -9.57 -18.13
CA ARG A 241 11.55 -8.37 -17.48
C ARG A 241 10.18 -8.67 -16.90
N ASP A 242 9.74 -7.77 -16.03
CA ASP A 242 8.49 -7.93 -15.29
C ASP A 242 7.26 -7.90 -16.21
N PHE A 243 7.18 -6.91 -17.11
CA PHE A 243 6.02 -6.70 -17.99
C PHE A 243 6.42 -6.39 -19.43
N THR A 244 5.57 -6.77 -20.39
CA THR A 244 5.75 -6.53 -21.83
C THR A 244 6.00 -5.05 -22.14
N VAL A 245 5.25 -4.17 -21.48
CA VAL A 245 5.39 -2.70 -21.58
C VAL A 245 6.74 -2.17 -21.09
N ASN A 246 7.44 -2.93 -20.25
CA ASN A 246 8.78 -2.61 -19.75
C ASN A 246 9.89 -3.37 -20.50
N GLY A 247 9.51 -4.28 -21.41
CA GLY A 247 10.39 -5.06 -22.29
C GLY A 247 10.64 -4.42 -23.66
N LEU A 248 10.27 -3.14 -23.82
CA LEU A 248 10.48 -2.36 -25.03
C LEU A 248 11.89 -1.75 -25.05
N PHE A 249 12.46 -1.65 -26.25
CA PHE A 249 13.74 -1.01 -26.49
C PHE A 249 13.60 0.06 -27.57
N TYR A 250 14.41 1.10 -27.46
CA TYR A 250 14.60 2.08 -28.53
C TYR A 250 16.00 1.91 -29.10
N ASN A 251 16.10 1.43 -30.34
CA ASN A 251 17.36 1.25 -31.04
C ASN A 251 17.85 2.63 -31.49
N VAL A 252 18.92 3.11 -30.87
CA VAL A 252 19.49 4.45 -31.13
C VAL A 252 20.18 4.48 -32.49
N ASN A 253 20.72 3.35 -32.95
CA ASN A 253 21.39 3.26 -34.26
C ASN A 253 20.39 3.45 -35.41
N GLU A 254 19.19 2.89 -35.29
CA GLU A 254 18.16 2.89 -36.35
C GLU A 254 17.04 3.90 -36.13
N GLY A 255 16.91 4.43 -34.91
CA GLY A 255 15.84 5.36 -34.55
C GLY A 255 14.44 4.72 -34.45
N ILE A 256 14.38 3.42 -34.15
CA ILE A 256 13.12 2.65 -34.09
C ILE A 256 12.86 2.04 -32.72
N VAL A 257 11.58 1.81 -32.41
CA VAL A 257 11.18 1.01 -31.24
C VAL A 257 11.18 -0.47 -31.61
N GLU A 258 11.87 -1.28 -30.81
CA GLU A 258 11.91 -2.74 -30.92
C GLU A 258 11.05 -3.36 -29.81
N ASP A 259 10.18 -4.29 -30.20
CA ASP A 259 9.34 -5.08 -29.28
C ASP A 259 9.62 -6.57 -29.47
N PHE A 260 10.60 -7.07 -28.72
CA PHE A 260 10.97 -8.49 -28.76
C PHE A 260 9.91 -9.40 -28.10
N THR A 261 9.05 -8.85 -27.23
CA THR A 261 7.93 -9.60 -26.64
C THR A 261 6.77 -9.79 -27.63
N LYS A 262 6.78 -9.05 -28.75
CA LYS A 262 5.73 -8.99 -29.79
C LYS A 262 4.36 -8.52 -29.29
N ARG A 263 4.25 -8.13 -28.02
CA ARG A 263 2.99 -7.73 -27.36
C ARG A 263 3.11 -6.38 -26.67
N GLY A 264 4.31 -5.92 -26.32
CA GLY A 264 4.53 -4.67 -25.59
C GLY A 264 3.88 -3.46 -26.28
N ILE A 265 4.03 -3.30 -27.59
CA ILE A 265 3.41 -2.17 -28.33
C ILE A 265 1.88 -2.28 -28.33
N SER A 266 1.33 -3.48 -28.54
CA SER A 266 -0.13 -3.68 -28.49
C SER A 266 -0.68 -3.47 -27.09
N ASP A 267 0.01 -3.96 -26.06
CA ASP A 267 -0.40 -3.84 -24.66
C ASP A 267 -0.32 -2.37 -24.20
N MET A 268 0.65 -1.59 -24.70
CA MET A 268 0.69 -0.14 -24.49
C MET A 268 -0.53 0.57 -25.08
N LYS A 269 -0.95 0.19 -26.30
CA LYS A 269 -2.15 0.76 -26.94
C LYS A 269 -3.43 0.36 -26.21
N LEU A 270 -3.54 -0.90 -25.81
CA LEU A 270 -4.69 -1.45 -25.10
C LEU A 270 -4.70 -1.12 -23.60
N ARG A 271 -3.63 -0.50 -23.08
CA ARG A 271 -3.42 -0.21 -21.66
C ARG A 271 -3.50 -1.44 -20.77
N ILE A 272 -2.75 -2.49 -21.13
CA ILE A 272 -2.69 -3.77 -20.43
C ILE A 272 -1.32 -3.96 -19.78
N ILE A 273 -1.30 -4.42 -18.53
CA ILE A 273 -0.11 -4.96 -17.86
C ILE A 273 -0.14 -6.48 -18.04
N ARG A 274 0.87 -7.02 -18.73
CA ARG A 274 1.03 -8.43 -19.04
C ARG A 274 2.48 -8.86 -18.84
N THR A 275 2.72 -10.08 -18.39
CA THR A 275 4.06 -10.67 -18.28
C THR A 275 4.58 -11.12 -19.66
N PRO A 276 5.89 -11.02 -19.97
CA PRO A 276 6.43 -11.51 -21.25
C PRO A 276 6.31 -13.04 -21.41
N LEU A 277 6.49 -13.76 -20.31
CA LEU A 277 6.33 -15.22 -20.18
C LEU A 277 5.00 -15.53 -19.46
N PRO A 278 4.55 -16.80 -19.41
CA PRO A 278 3.36 -17.19 -18.65
C PRO A 278 3.39 -16.64 -17.22
N ALA A 279 2.27 -16.10 -16.75
CA ALA A 279 2.22 -15.32 -15.51
C ALA A 279 2.55 -16.20 -14.30
N CYS A 280 2.05 -17.44 -14.29
CA CYS A 280 2.28 -18.38 -13.20
C CYS A 280 3.75 -18.81 -13.10
N GLU A 281 4.48 -18.95 -14.22
CA GLU A 281 5.93 -19.20 -14.23
C GLU A 281 6.68 -17.97 -13.70
N THR A 282 6.37 -16.81 -14.26
CA THR A 282 6.93 -15.51 -13.86
C THR A 282 6.81 -15.25 -12.36
N PHE A 283 5.67 -15.61 -11.75
CA PHE A 283 5.42 -15.42 -10.32
C PHE A 283 6.02 -16.52 -9.44
N ARG A 284 6.35 -17.70 -9.96
CA ARG A 284 7.13 -18.71 -9.22
C ARG A 284 8.59 -18.29 -9.10
N ASP A 285 9.13 -17.71 -10.17
CA ASP A 285 10.51 -17.21 -10.25
C ASP A 285 10.72 -15.96 -9.38
N ASP A 286 9.88 -14.93 -9.57
CA ASP A 286 9.92 -13.71 -8.75
C ASP A 286 8.49 -13.30 -8.32
N PRO A 287 8.03 -13.79 -7.17
CA PRO A 287 6.70 -13.49 -6.66
C PRO A 287 6.44 -11.99 -6.43
N LEU A 288 7.48 -11.17 -6.23
CA LEU A 288 7.31 -9.72 -6.02
C LEU A 288 6.69 -9.05 -7.25
N ARG A 289 6.78 -9.66 -8.44
CA ARG A 289 6.15 -9.16 -9.66
C ARG A 289 4.64 -9.00 -9.54
N ILE A 290 3.97 -9.71 -8.63
CA ILE A 290 2.53 -9.51 -8.33
C ILE A 290 2.31 -8.12 -7.74
N MET A 291 3.08 -7.76 -6.71
CA MET A 291 3.01 -6.43 -6.10
C MET A 291 3.37 -5.36 -7.13
N ARG A 292 4.40 -5.58 -7.94
CA ARG A 292 4.76 -4.66 -9.03
C ARG A 292 3.64 -4.50 -10.04
N ALA A 293 2.93 -5.57 -10.40
CA ALA A 293 1.82 -5.51 -11.35
C ALA A 293 0.71 -4.59 -10.83
N ILE A 294 0.33 -4.74 -9.56
CA ILE A 294 -0.66 -3.87 -8.89
C ILE A 294 -0.18 -2.42 -8.89
N ARG A 295 1.10 -2.18 -8.55
CA ARG A 295 1.68 -0.84 -8.57
C ARG A 295 1.64 -0.21 -9.96
N PHE A 296 2.04 -0.94 -11.00
CA PHE A 296 2.02 -0.43 -12.37
C PHE A 296 0.60 -0.20 -12.88
N ALA A 297 -0.33 -1.11 -12.61
CA ALA A 297 -1.74 -0.93 -12.96
C ALA A 297 -2.29 0.36 -12.35
N SER A 298 -2.02 0.59 -11.06
CA SER A 298 -2.51 1.77 -10.33
C SER A 298 -1.81 3.06 -10.74
N ARG A 299 -0.48 3.03 -10.94
CA ARG A 299 0.32 4.18 -11.39
C ARG A 299 0.01 4.61 -12.82
N LEU A 300 -0.16 3.66 -13.73
CA LEU A 300 -0.36 3.93 -15.17
C LEU A 300 -1.84 4.03 -15.56
N GLY A 301 -2.77 3.56 -14.71
CA GLY A 301 -4.18 3.45 -15.06
C GLY A 301 -4.46 2.32 -16.06
N PHE A 302 -3.61 1.28 -16.07
CA PHE A 302 -3.71 0.14 -17.00
C PHE A 302 -4.48 -1.00 -16.33
N GLU A 303 -5.10 -1.89 -17.12
CA GLU A 303 -5.74 -3.11 -16.65
C GLU A 303 -4.75 -4.27 -16.53
N LEU A 304 -4.95 -5.15 -15.56
CA LEU A 304 -4.17 -6.38 -15.44
C LEU A 304 -4.72 -7.44 -16.42
N ASP A 305 -3.82 -8.15 -17.09
CA ASP A 305 -4.17 -9.32 -17.89
C ASP A 305 -4.91 -10.39 -17.05
N SER A 306 -5.84 -11.12 -17.67
CA SER A 306 -6.62 -12.16 -16.99
C SER A 306 -5.77 -13.27 -16.38
N GLU A 307 -4.65 -13.62 -17.02
CA GLU A 307 -3.72 -14.63 -16.52
C GLU A 307 -3.03 -14.15 -15.23
N ILE A 308 -2.65 -12.88 -15.16
CA ILE A 308 -2.11 -12.27 -13.93
C ILE A 308 -3.16 -12.34 -12.82
N LYS A 309 -4.40 -11.93 -13.10
CA LYS A 309 -5.50 -11.94 -12.13
C LYS A 309 -5.77 -13.36 -11.58
N PHE A 310 -5.66 -14.36 -12.44
CA PHE A 310 -5.81 -15.77 -12.06
C PHE A 310 -4.63 -16.26 -11.22
N CYS A 311 -3.39 -16.15 -11.73
CA CYS A 311 -2.19 -16.67 -11.07
C CYS A 311 -1.92 -15.98 -9.72
N ALA A 312 -2.23 -14.69 -9.58
CA ALA A 312 -2.05 -13.96 -8.32
C ALA A 312 -2.92 -14.48 -7.16
N ARG A 313 -3.98 -15.25 -7.44
CA ARG A 313 -4.88 -15.84 -6.43
C ARG A 313 -4.50 -17.27 -6.05
N LEU A 314 -3.54 -17.88 -6.73
CA LEU A 314 -3.17 -19.26 -6.50
C LEU A 314 -2.46 -19.43 -5.14
N PRO A 315 -2.86 -20.39 -4.29
CA PRO A 315 -2.27 -20.57 -2.97
C PRO A 315 -0.75 -20.76 -2.99
N GLU A 316 -0.21 -21.51 -3.95
CA GLU A 316 1.23 -21.74 -4.09
C GLU A 316 1.99 -20.44 -4.40
N ILE A 317 1.39 -19.53 -5.18
CA ILE A 317 1.97 -18.24 -5.54
C ILE A 317 1.94 -17.28 -4.35
N LEU A 318 0.81 -17.23 -3.63
CA LEU A 318 0.68 -16.45 -2.39
C LEU A 318 1.70 -16.91 -1.34
N ASN A 319 1.88 -18.23 -1.20
CA ASN A 319 2.87 -18.81 -0.29
C ASN A 319 4.30 -18.48 -0.72
N ALA A 320 4.59 -18.52 -2.03
CA ALA A 320 5.89 -18.10 -2.55
C ALA A 320 6.16 -16.62 -2.26
N LEU A 321 5.19 -15.73 -2.45
CA LEU A 321 5.31 -14.31 -2.10
C LEU A 321 5.53 -14.11 -0.61
N ALA A 322 4.83 -14.85 0.24
CA ALA A 322 4.95 -14.72 1.69
C ALA A 322 6.31 -15.15 2.25
N ASN A 323 6.99 -16.11 1.60
CA ASN A 323 8.20 -16.74 2.14
C ASN A 323 9.49 -16.43 1.35
N LYS A 324 9.42 -16.23 0.01
CA LYS A 324 10.61 -15.93 -0.81
C LYS A 324 10.94 -14.43 -0.86
N VAL A 325 9.99 -13.55 -0.54
CA VAL A 325 10.16 -12.10 -0.65
C VAL A 325 10.32 -11.46 0.73
N SER A 326 11.36 -10.64 0.88
CA SER A 326 11.58 -9.95 2.15
C SER A 326 10.51 -8.89 2.43
N ARG A 327 10.27 -8.66 3.73
CA ARG A 327 9.26 -7.71 4.22
C ARG A 327 9.52 -6.28 3.75
N GLU A 328 10.79 -5.89 3.66
CA GLU A 328 11.22 -4.58 3.19
C GLU A 328 10.79 -4.34 1.74
N ARG A 329 10.89 -5.35 0.87
CA ARG A 329 10.49 -5.22 -0.55
C ARG A 329 8.98 -5.10 -0.71
N ILE A 330 8.22 -5.85 0.09
CA ILE A 330 6.76 -5.72 0.14
C ILE A 330 6.38 -4.30 0.58
N GLY A 331 7.02 -3.80 1.65
CA GLY A 331 6.84 -2.43 2.13
C GLY A 331 7.13 -1.40 1.04
N VAL A 332 8.27 -1.51 0.34
CA VAL A 332 8.63 -0.57 -0.75
C VAL A 332 7.61 -0.57 -1.88
N GLU A 333 7.15 -1.74 -2.34
CA GLU A 333 6.14 -1.80 -3.40
C GLU A 333 4.79 -1.24 -2.92
N LEU A 334 4.36 -1.53 -1.69
CA LEU A 334 3.13 -0.96 -1.10
C LEU A 334 3.22 0.56 -1.01
N MET A 335 4.32 1.13 -0.54
CA MET A 335 4.48 2.59 -0.47
C MET A 335 4.44 3.22 -1.85
N GLY A 336 5.07 2.58 -2.85
CA GLY A 336 4.97 3.01 -4.24
C GLY A 336 3.56 2.93 -4.83
N MET A 337 2.69 2.05 -4.31
CA MET A 337 1.26 2.01 -4.64
C MET A 337 0.49 3.16 -4.00
N LEU A 338 0.75 3.43 -2.72
CA LEU A 338 0.07 4.48 -1.96
C LEU A 338 0.45 5.89 -2.48
N ASP A 339 1.70 6.07 -2.91
CA ASP A 339 2.17 7.33 -3.52
C ASP A 339 1.74 7.50 -4.99
N SER A 340 1.01 6.53 -5.55
CA SER A 340 0.51 6.61 -6.93
C SER A 340 -0.74 7.49 -7.05
N LYS A 341 -1.23 7.68 -8.27
CA LYS A 341 -2.45 8.45 -8.55
C LYS A 341 -3.75 7.74 -8.14
N ALA A 342 -3.71 6.43 -7.90
CA ALA A 342 -4.89 5.61 -7.62
C ALA A 342 -4.61 4.61 -6.47
N PRO A 343 -4.30 5.10 -5.25
CA PRO A 343 -3.99 4.26 -4.09
C PRO A 343 -5.13 3.31 -3.70
N LEU A 344 -6.39 3.77 -3.71
CA LEU A 344 -7.53 2.91 -3.41
C LEU A 344 -7.71 1.77 -4.41
N ARG A 345 -7.41 2.01 -5.70
CA ARG A 345 -7.40 0.95 -6.71
C ARG A 345 -6.34 -0.10 -6.40
N ALA A 346 -5.16 0.31 -5.94
CA ALA A 346 -4.12 -0.63 -5.53
C ALA A 346 -4.55 -1.47 -4.33
N LEU A 347 -5.14 -0.85 -3.30
CA LEU A 347 -5.67 -1.55 -2.13
C LEU A 347 -6.82 -2.49 -2.49
N SER A 348 -7.67 -2.11 -3.44
CA SER A 348 -8.74 -2.96 -3.97
C SER A 348 -8.17 -4.21 -4.64
N LEU A 349 -7.14 -4.05 -5.48
CA LEU A 349 -6.46 -5.19 -6.10
C LEU A 349 -5.74 -6.09 -5.08
N ILE A 350 -5.17 -5.52 -4.01
CA ILE A 350 -4.60 -6.29 -2.90
C ILE A 350 -5.69 -7.15 -2.24
N SER A 351 -6.86 -6.58 -1.96
CA SER A 351 -7.98 -7.33 -1.37
C SER A 351 -8.54 -8.38 -2.34
N ASP A 352 -8.74 -8.03 -3.61
CA ASP A 352 -9.24 -8.92 -4.67
C ASP A 352 -8.36 -10.16 -4.88
N PHE A 353 -7.05 -10.04 -4.62
CA PHE A 353 -6.10 -11.14 -4.73
C PHE A 353 -5.82 -11.84 -3.40
N ASP A 354 -6.56 -11.50 -2.33
CA ASP A 354 -6.36 -12.02 -0.98
C ASP A 354 -4.90 -11.85 -0.50
N LEU A 355 -4.30 -10.71 -0.88
CA LEU A 355 -2.91 -10.36 -0.54
C LEU A 355 -2.82 -9.65 0.81
N THR A 356 -3.93 -9.21 1.41
CA THR A 356 -3.92 -8.52 2.71
C THR A 356 -3.20 -9.34 3.78
N LYS A 357 -3.47 -10.66 3.85
CA LYS A 357 -2.80 -11.60 4.76
C LYS A 357 -1.29 -11.73 4.53
N VAL A 358 -0.86 -11.53 3.28
CA VAL A 358 0.56 -11.58 2.92
C VAL A 358 1.23 -10.25 3.24
N VAL A 359 0.59 -9.14 2.89
CA VAL A 359 1.11 -7.77 3.05
C VAL A 359 1.14 -7.35 4.51
N PHE A 360 0.14 -7.72 5.32
CA PHE A 360 0.04 -7.36 6.73
C PHE A 360 0.25 -8.57 7.66
N ARG A 361 1.05 -9.55 7.23
CA ARG A 361 1.40 -10.72 8.03
C ARG A 361 2.14 -10.34 9.32
N VAL A 362 1.75 -10.91 10.46
CA VAL A 362 2.53 -10.78 11.71
C VAL A 362 3.86 -11.55 11.57
N PRO A 363 5.03 -10.93 11.83
CA PRO A 363 6.31 -11.63 11.75
C PRO A 363 6.39 -12.85 12.69
N LEU A 364 6.94 -13.97 12.21
CA LEU A 364 7.08 -15.20 13.00
C LEU A 364 8.00 -15.04 14.21
N ASP A 365 8.95 -14.10 14.16
CA ASP A 365 9.80 -13.69 15.29
C ASP A 365 9.03 -12.85 16.34
N ALA A 366 7.71 -12.90 16.34
CA ALA A 366 6.84 -12.42 17.40
C ALA A 366 6.03 -13.56 18.05
N ILE A 367 6.24 -14.82 17.63
CA ILE A 367 5.48 -15.99 18.08
C ILE A 367 6.40 -16.87 18.95
N PRO A 368 6.17 -16.97 20.27
CA PRO A 368 6.90 -17.96 21.07
C PRO A 368 6.63 -19.39 20.57
N SER A 369 7.62 -20.28 20.66
CA SER A 369 7.46 -21.67 20.23
C SER A 369 6.40 -22.40 21.07
N PRO A 370 5.60 -23.30 20.48
CA PRO A 370 4.49 -23.98 21.17
C PRO A 370 4.89 -24.97 22.28
N GLU A 371 6.19 -25.09 22.61
CA GLU A 371 6.71 -26.10 23.53
C GLU A 371 7.07 -25.56 24.92
N SER A 372 7.10 -24.23 25.13
CA SER A 372 7.64 -23.67 26.38
C SER A 372 6.65 -23.30 27.49
N ASP A 373 5.34 -23.52 27.35
CA ASP A 373 4.40 -23.10 28.39
C ASP A 373 3.13 -23.99 28.43
N ARG A 374 3.17 -25.06 29.23
CA ARG A 374 1.96 -25.81 29.61
C ARG A 374 1.33 -25.32 30.93
N ASP A 375 1.93 -24.35 31.62
CA ASP A 375 1.57 -24.05 33.02
C ASP A 375 1.27 -22.56 33.32
N SER A 376 1.31 -21.67 32.32
CA SER A 376 1.14 -20.22 32.53
C SER A 376 -0.16 -19.62 31.96
N GLY A 377 -1.04 -20.42 31.34
CA GLY A 377 -2.31 -19.90 30.80
C GLY A 377 -2.14 -18.82 29.72
N ILE A 378 -0.94 -18.71 29.13
CA ILE A 378 -0.69 -17.83 27.99
C ILE A 378 -1.04 -18.61 26.73
N THR A 379 -2.28 -18.46 26.31
CA THR A 379 -2.79 -18.99 25.04
C THR A 379 -2.04 -18.33 23.87
N LEU A 380 -0.92 -18.93 23.51
CA LEU A 380 -0.20 -18.74 22.25
C LEU A 380 -1.17 -18.90 21.09
N TYR A 381 -1.43 -17.80 20.37
CA TYR A 381 -2.14 -17.77 19.08
C TYR A 381 -3.58 -18.30 19.03
N LYS A 382 -4.26 -18.56 20.16
CA LYS A 382 -5.59 -19.18 20.14
C LYS A 382 -6.77 -18.41 20.75
N GLU A 383 -6.61 -17.21 21.32
CA GLU A 383 -7.78 -16.51 21.91
C GLU A 383 -7.95 -15.01 21.57
N THR A 384 -7.15 -14.44 20.66
CA THR A 384 -7.38 -13.07 20.15
C THR A 384 -7.13 -12.90 18.64
N GLY A 385 -7.76 -13.77 17.84
CA GLY A 385 -8.38 -13.39 16.56
C GLY A 385 -7.53 -12.67 15.50
N PHE A 386 -6.75 -13.46 14.74
CA PHE A 386 -6.54 -13.21 13.30
C PHE A 386 -7.29 -14.25 12.45
N GLU A 387 -8.31 -14.93 13.00
CA GLU A 387 -9.12 -15.90 12.23
C GLU A 387 -10.05 -15.22 11.20
N GLU A 388 -10.10 -13.88 11.17
CA GLU A 388 -10.89 -13.06 10.25
C GLU A 388 -10.03 -12.02 9.50
N GLU A 389 -8.83 -12.39 9.03
CA GLU A 389 -7.94 -11.44 8.32
C GLU A 389 -8.61 -10.78 7.11
N ALA A 390 -9.41 -11.56 6.38
CA ALA A 390 -10.21 -11.07 5.27
C ALA A 390 -11.25 -10.03 5.71
N VAL A 391 -11.81 -10.15 6.92
CA VAL A 391 -12.86 -9.24 7.42
C VAL A 391 -12.28 -7.89 7.78
N TRP A 392 -11.18 -7.85 8.56
CA TRP A 392 -10.57 -6.57 8.92
C TRP A 392 -9.98 -5.88 7.70
N GLY A 393 -9.38 -6.63 6.77
CA GLY A 393 -8.88 -6.10 5.51
C GLY A 393 -9.97 -5.42 4.68
N ASN A 394 -11.14 -6.05 4.56
CA ASN A 394 -12.28 -5.49 3.85
C ASN A 394 -12.87 -4.25 4.54
N HIS A 395 -12.97 -4.25 5.87
CA HIS A 395 -13.38 -3.04 6.60
C HIS A 395 -12.37 -1.90 6.41
N GLY A 396 -11.07 -2.19 6.47
CA GLY A 396 -10.02 -1.21 6.21
C GLY A 396 -10.13 -0.60 4.81
N LEU A 397 -10.38 -1.43 3.79
CA LEU A 397 -10.59 -0.98 2.42
C LEU A 397 -11.85 -0.10 2.30
N GLN A 398 -12.93 -0.48 2.96
CA GLN A 398 -14.16 0.31 3.00
C GLN A 398 -13.93 1.67 3.66
N TYR A 399 -13.19 1.72 4.77
CA TYR A 399 -12.82 2.98 5.43
C TYR A 399 -11.95 3.86 4.54
N ALA A 400 -11.01 3.26 3.80
CA ALA A 400 -10.19 3.99 2.83
C ALA A 400 -11.05 4.61 1.71
N ALA A 401 -12.01 3.85 1.17
CA ALA A 401 -12.95 4.34 0.14
C ALA A 401 -13.82 5.49 0.66
N ASN A 402 -14.39 5.33 1.85
CA ASN A 402 -15.21 6.37 2.50
C ASN A 402 -14.39 7.63 2.78
N LEU A 403 -13.14 7.47 3.21
CA LEU A 403 -12.24 8.58 3.50
C LEU A 403 -11.83 9.33 2.23
N GLU A 404 -11.53 8.63 1.13
CA GLU A 404 -11.20 9.25 -0.16
C GLU A 404 -12.37 10.08 -0.69
N MET A 405 -13.61 9.55 -0.61
CA MET A 405 -14.82 10.28 -0.96
C MET A 405 -14.99 11.55 -0.11
N GLN A 406 -14.80 11.46 1.21
CA GLN A 406 -14.89 12.63 2.09
C GLN A 406 -13.80 13.67 1.87
N ILE A 407 -12.61 13.25 1.45
CA ILE A 407 -11.52 14.18 1.08
C ILE A 407 -11.85 14.87 -0.24
N ALA A 408 -12.50 14.18 -1.18
CA ALA A 408 -12.91 14.73 -2.47
C ALA A 408 -14.12 15.68 -2.37
N GLU A 409 -15.02 15.47 -1.40
CA GLU A 409 -16.29 16.19 -1.29
C GLU A 409 -16.23 17.60 -0.67
N LEU A 410 -15.08 18.12 -0.20
CA LEU A 410 -15.09 19.33 0.64
C LEU A 410 -14.09 20.45 0.32
N ASP A 411 -14.67 21.64 0.27
CA ASP A 411 -14.15 22.99 0.07
C ASP A 411 -13.52 23.59 1.36
N SER A 412 -12.37 24.25 1.22
CA SER A 412 -11.72 25.22 2.13
C SER A 412 -11.30 24.85 3.58
N ALA A 413 -12.02 24.03 4.36
CA ALA A 413 -11.69 23.82 5.79
C ALA A 413 -10.49 22.89 6.04
N VAL A 414 -9.99 22.22 4.99
CA VAL A 414 -9.00 21.13 5.11
C VAL A 414 -7.86 21.26 4.07
N SER A 415 -7.29 22.45 3.92
CA SER A 415 -5.96 22.60 3.29
C SER A 415 -4.85 21.81 4.00
N ARG A 416 -5.12 21.29 5.21
CA ARG A 416 -4.14 20.59 6.05
C ARG A 416 -4.00 19.09 5.75
N ILE A 417 -5.04 18.41 5.23
CA ILE A 417 -4.93 16.99 4.84
C ILE A 417 -4.25 16.86 3.47
N SER A 418 -4.43 17.83 2.56
CA SER A 418 -3.77 17.82 1.25
C SER A 418 -2.25 17.83 1.31
N HIS A 419 -1.66 18.24 2.44
CA HIS A 419 -0.22 18.19 2.68
C HIS A 419 0.27 16.88 3.32
N LEU A 420 -0.65 16.00 3.77
CA LEU A 420 -0.28 14.69 4.31
C LEU A 420 0.09 13.74 3.18
N SER A 421 1.01 12.81 3.47
CA SER A 421 1.31 11.75 2.52
C SER A 421 0.13 10.81 2.40
N ASN A 422 -0.11 10.32 1.18
CA ASN A 422 -1.09 9.26 0.94
C ASN A 422 -0.83 8.04 1.85
N GLN A 423 0.44 7.72 2.10
CA GLN A 423 0.85 6.66 3.00
C GLN A 423 0.15 6.77 4.38
N THR A 424 0.17 7.95 5.00
CA THR A 424 -0.46 8.18 6.30
C THR A 424 -1.98 8.06 6.20
N ILE A 425 -2.59 8.64 5.15
CA ILE A 425 -4.04 8.63 4.95
C ILE A 425 -4.57 7.18 4.81
N TYR A 426 -4.03 6.45 3.85
CA TYR A 426 -4.53 5.12 3.49
C TYR A 426 -4.15 4.05 4.52
N LEU A 427 -2.95 4.09 5.11
CA LEU A 427 -2.60 3.14 6.17
C LEU A 427 -3.41 3.38 7.45
N SER A 428 -3.75 4.64 7.78
CA SER A 428 -4.63 4.95 8.91
C SER A 428 -6.01 4.35 8.72
N ALA A 429 -6.58 4.45 7.51
CA ALA A 429 -7.86 3.84 7.20
C ALA A 429 -7.80 2.30 7.19
N MET A 430 -6.81 1.73 6.49
CA MET A 430 -6.65 0.27 6.35
C MET A 430 -6.44 -0.43 7.69
N LEU A 431 -5.70 0.18 8.62
CA LEU A 431 -5.36 -0.42 9.91
C LEU A 431 -6.30 -0.02 11.05
N GLN A 432 -7.25 0.90 10.82
CA GLN A 432 -8.23 1.29 11.84
C GLN A 432 -9.05 0.13 12.44
N PRO A 433 -9.43 -0.92 11.69
CA PRO A 433 -10.09 -2.10 12.27
C PRO A 433 -9.28 -2.80 13.37
N LEU A 434 -7.96 -2.58 13.43
CA LEU A 434 -7.05 -3.15 14.42
C LEU A 434 -6.85 -2.23 15.63
N HIS A 435 -7.65 -1.16 15.75
CA HIS A 435 -7.64 -0.28 16.92
C HIS A 435 -7.85 -1.09 18.22
N GLY A 436 -7.07 -0.79 19.26
CA GLY A 436 -7.13 -1.46 20.56
C GLY A 436 -6.61 -2.91 20.58
N LYS A 437 -6.22 -3.48 19.42
CA LYS A 437 -5.62 -4.82 19.36
C LYS A 437 -4.13 -4.76 19.67
N ASN A 438 -3.64 -5.78 20.37
CA ASN A 438 -2.24 -5.93 20.72
C ASN A 438 -1.67 -7.24 20.18
N ILE A 439 -0.38 -7.24 19.86
CA ILE A 439 0.42 -8.41 19.52
C ILE A 439 1.44 -8.60 20.63
N ILE A 440 1.52 -9.82 21.15
CA ILE A 440 2.52 -10.20 22.16
C ILE A 440 3.81 -10.49 21.41
N ASN A 441 4.91 -9.83 21.77
CA ASN A 441 6.21 -10.11 21.19
C ASN A 441 6.90 -11.30 21.89
N LEU A 442 8.02 -11.79 21.35
CA LEU A 442 8.81 -12.89 21.94
C LEU A 442 9.26 -12.65 23.38
N LYS A 443 9.27 -11.39 23.84
CA LYS A 443 9.64 -11.03 25.21
C LYS A 443 8.42 -11.01 26.15
N GLY A 444 7.27 -11.51 25.70
CA GLY A 444 6.01 -11.54 26.44
C GLY A 444 5.38 -10.16 26.63
N ARG A 445 5.81 -9.13 25.89
CA ARG A 445 5.27 -7.78 26.01
C ARG A 445 4.21 -7.53 24.94
N ALA A 446 3.05 -7.03 25.35
CA ALA A 446 2.01 -6.56 24.46
C ALA A 446 2.42 -5.23 23.81
N GLU A 447 2.42 -5.18 22.48
CA GLU A 447 2.59 -3.97 21.68
C GLU A 447 1.36 -3.77 20.78
N PRO A 448 0.95 -2.52 20.48
CA PRO A 448 -0.19 -2.26 19.60
C PRO A 448 -0.01 -2.89 18.22
N ALA A 449 -1.03 -3.59 17.72
CA ALA A 449 -0.98 -4.33 16.46
C ALA A 449 -0.61 -3.42 15.27
N ILE A 450 -1.20 -2.22 15.23
CA ILE A 450 -0.89 -1.18 14.23
C ILE A 450 0.62 -0.88 14.17
N VAL A 451 1.26 -0.75 15.34
CA VAL A 451 2.69 -0.42 15.41
C VAL A 451 3.54 -1.58 14.91
N VAL A 452 3.23 -2.80 15.34
CA VAL A 452 3.95 -4.01 14.92
C VAL A 452 3.81 -4.24 13.41
N LEU A 453 2.62 -4.05 12.84
CA LEU A 453 2.41 -4.21 11.41
C LEU A 453 3.17 -3.16 10.58
N VAL A 454 3.12 -1.89 10.97
CA VAL A 454 3.83 -0.85 10.21
C VAL A 454 5.34 -0.99 10.36
N ARG A 455 5.84 -1.22 11.58
CA ARG A 455 7.28 -1.27 11.88
C ARG A 455 7.92 -2.59 11.48
N ASP A 456 7.33 -3.72 11.85
CA ASP A 456 7.98 -5.02 11.76
C ASP A 456 7.53 -5.79 10.52
N SER A 457 6.24 -5.69 10.17
CA SER A 457 5.69 -6.37 8.99
C SER A 457 5.97 -5.62 7.68
N LEU A 458 5.79 -4.31 7.64
CA LEU A 458 6.05 -3.49 6.45
C LEU A 458 7.45 -2.84 6.45
N LYS A 459 8.19 -2.95 7.57
CA LYS A 459 9.55 -2.40 7.73
C LYS A 459 9.60 -0.89 7.50
N LEU A 460 8.55 -0.18 7.90
CA LEU A 460 8.43 1.28 7.79
C LEU A 460 8.90 1.98 9.07
N ARG A 461 9.07 3.31 8.97
CA ARG A 461 9.60 4.13 10.07
C ARG A 461 8.68 4.07 11.30
N LEU A 462 9.27 3.98 12.49
CA LEU A 462 8.54 4.02 13.76
C LEU A 462 7.72 5.32 13.93
N SER A 463 8.21 6.44 13.39
CA SER A 463 7.45 7.70 13.43
C SER A 463 6.11 7.58 12.72
N LEU A 464 6.09 6.96 11.53
CA LEU A 464 4.86 6.72 10.77
C LEU A 464 3.94 5.75 11.52
N ALA A 465 4.49 4.70 12.12
CA ALA A 465 3.71 3.76 12.94
C ALA A 465 3.00 4.46 14.11
N ASN A 466 3.70 5.36 14.80
CA ASN A 466 3.13 6.16 15.90
C ASN A 466 2.10 7.18 15.40
N ASP A 467 2.35 7.82 14.26
CA ASP A 467 1.41 8.75 13.64
C ASP A 467 0.08 8.05 13.29
N ILE A 468 0.15 6.84 12.72
CA ILE A 468 -1.01 6.00 12.42
C ILE A 468 -1.73 5.58 13.71
N LEU A 469 -1.00 5.13 14.74
CA LEU A 469 -1.58 4.76 16.04
C LEU A 469 -2.31 5.95 16.69
N ASN A 470 -1.67 7.12 16.73
CA ASN A 470 -2.26 8.33 17.31
C ASN A 470 -3.50 8.78 16.51
N THR A 471 -3.45 8.71 15.18
CA THR A 471 -4.61 8.96 14.31
C THR A 471 -5.75 8.00 14.62
N SER A 472 -5.44 6.72 14.90
CA SER A 472 -6.42 5.71 15.28
C SER A 472 -7.04 5.96 16.64
N ILE A 473 -6.26 6.39 17.63
CA ILE A 473 -6.75 6.79 18.96
C ILE A 473 -7.72 7.97 18.85
N GLY A 474 -7.37 9.00 18.08
CA GLY A 474 -8.30 10.12 17.88
C GLY A 474 -9.54 9.74 17.11
N CYS A 475 -9.44 8.78 16.18
CA CYS A 475 -10.59 8.32 15.42
C CYS A 475 -11.63 7.73 16.38
N GLU A 476 -11.20 6.92 17.35
CA GLU A 476 -12.09 6.36 18.37
C GLU A 476 -12.70 7.45 19.25
N VAL A 477 -11.88 8.39 19.75
CA VAL A 477 -12.37 9.48 20.61
C VAL A 477 -13.38 10.36 19.86
N PHE A 478 -13.08 10.77 18.64
CA PHE A 478 -14.00 11.58 17.83
C PHE A 478 -15.27 10.81 17.46
N SER A 479 -15.16 9.52 17.18
CA SER A 479 -16.33 8.66 16.94
C SER A 479 -17.24 8.64 18.16
N GLN A 480 -16.67 8.49 19.35
CA GLN A 480 -17.44 8.51 20.59
C GLN A 480 -18.05 9.88 20.88
N MET A 481 -17.32 10.97 20.61
CA MET A 481 -17.84 12.34 20.73
C MET A 481 -19.03 12.58 19.81
N MET A 482 -18.99 12.08 18.57
CA MET A 482 -20.10 12.17 17.62
C MET A 482 -21.31 11.35 18.07
N LYS A 483 -21.10 10.10 18.49
CA LYS A 483 -22.18 9.22 19.00
C LYS A 483 -22.88 9.80 20.23
N THR A 484 -22.13 10.43 21.12
CA THR A 484 -22.65 10.98 22.38
C THR A 484 -23.05 12.45 22.30
N GLN A 485 -22.80 13.11 21.16
CA GLN A 485 -23.01 14.56 20.96
C GLN A 485 -22.33 15.43 22.02
N ARG A 486 -21.19 14.96 22.57
CA ARG A 486 -20.51 15.58 23.72
C ARG A 486 -20.08 17.02 23.48
N TYR A 487 -19.93 17.42 22.22
CA TYR A 487 -19.63 18.78 21.80
C TYR A 487 -20.75 19.80 22.08
N ASP A 488 -22.00 19.36 22.31
CA ASP A 488 -23.12 20.25 22.64
C ASP A 488 -23.13 20.65 24.13
N THR A 489 -22.34 19.97 24.97
CA THR A 489 -22.23 20.24 26.42
C THR A 489 -20.79 20.53 26.84
N PRO A 490 -20.13 21.58 26.30
CA PRO A 490 -18.72 21.87 26.57
C PRO A 490 -18.44 22.08 28.07
N ASP A 491 -17.47 21.35 28.61
CA ASP A 491 -17.02 21.49 30.00
C ASP A 491 -15.49 21.40 30.11
N PRO A 492 -14.91 21.73 31.28
CA PRO A 492 -13.46 21.70 31.48
C PRO A 492 -12.82 20.33 31.23
N GLU A 493 -13.52 19.24 31.54
CA GLU A 493 -13.03 17.87 31.32
C GLU A 493 -12.90 17.54 29.83
N LEU A 494 -13.91 17.91 29.03
CA LEU A 494 -13.86 17.77 27.58
C LEU A 494 -12.72 18.61 26.98
N ARG A 495 -12.55 19.84 27.46
CA ARG A 495 -11.45 20.70 27.01
C ARG A 495 -10.09 20.09 27.32
N LEU A 496 -9.91 19.55 28.52
CA LEU A 496 -8.67 18.88 28.94
C LEU A 496 -8.37 17.65 28.08
N SER A 497 -9.33 16.74 27.96
CA SER A 497 -9.19 15.50 27.18
C SER A 497 -8.92 15.80 25.69
N LEU A 498 -9.62 16.76 25.11
CA LEU A 498 -9.41 17.18 23.73
C LEU A 498 -8.05 17.88 23.55
N GLY A 499 -7.64 18.74 24.48
CA GLY A 499 -6.31 19.37 24.44
C GLY A 499 -5.17 18.35 24.51
N LYS A 500 -5.29 17.33 25.37
CA LYS A 500 -4.36 16.19 25.43
C LYS A 500 -4.32 15.42 24.12
N LEU A 501 -5.50 15.11 23.58
CA LEU A 501 -5.64 14.40 22.30
C LEU A 501 -4.93 15.15 21.17
N ILE A 502 -5.21 16.45 21.01
CA ILE A 502 -4.62 17.27 19.95
C ILE A 502 -3.10 17.43 20.14
N ARG A 503 -2.58 17.47 21.37
CA ARG A 503 -1.12 17.47 21.62
C ARG A 503 -0.45 16.17 21.15
N ASN A 504 -1.13 15.04 21.35
CA ASN A 504 -0.60 13.72 20.97
C ASN A 504 -0.69 13.49 19.46
N ILE A 505 -1.82 13.80 18.83
CA ILE A 505 -2.09 13.58 17.40
C ILE A 505 -1.48 14.69 16.53
N LYS A 506 -1.28 15.89 17.08
CA LYS A 506 -0.71 17.06 16.41
C LYS A 506 -1.51 17.42 15.16
N GLY A 507 -0.84 17.75 14.05
CA GLY A 507 -1.48 18.14 12.79
C GLY A 507 -2.30 17.04 12.11
N LEU A 508 -2.32 15.81 12.63
CA LEU A 508 -3.10 14.70 12.09
C LEU A 508 -4.54 14.66 12.62
N TRP A 509 -4.91 15.53 13.56
CA TRP A 509 -6.26 15.52 14.13
C TRP A 509 -7.38 15.70 13.08
N PRO A 510 -7.22 16.49 11.99
CA PRO A 510 -8.26 16.58 10.96
C PRO A 510 -8.45 15.25 10.22
N LEU A 511 -7.35 14.54 9.93
CA LEU A 511 -7.39 13.20 9.34
C LEU A 511 -8.10 12.23 10.27
N SER A 512 -7.77 12.26 11.56
CA SER A 512 -8.37 11.42 12.59
C SER A 512 -9.89 11.64 12.72
N LEU A 513 -10.34 12.90 12.68
CA LEU A 513 -11.75 13.26 12.71
C LEU A 513 -12.49 12.80 11.44
N LYS A 514 -11.89 12.97 10.25
CA LYS A 514 -12.47 12.47 8.99
C LYS A 514 -12.51 10.96 8.94
N LEU A 515 -11.49 10.29 9.46
CA LEU A 515 -11.48 8.84 9.61
C LEU A 515 -12.62 8.38 10.53
N ALA A 516 -12.91 9.11 11.61
CA ALA A 516 -14.03 8.81 12.50
C ALA A 516 -15.41 8.89 11.82
N VAL A 517 -15.56 9.77 10.83
CA VAL A 517 -16.77 9.80 9.98
C VAL A 517 -16.74 8.64 8.98
N ALA A 518 -15.57 8.31 8.41
CA ALA A 518 -15.42 7.25 7.42
C ALA A 518 -15.66 5.84 7.98
N THR A 519 -15.44 5.63 9.28
CA THR A 519 -15.71 4.36 9.98
C THR A 519 -17.19 4.17 10.32
N GLN A 520 -17.97 5.25 10.34
CA GLN A 520 -19.41 5.21 10.55
C GLN A 520 -20.08 5.03 9.18
N SER A 521 -21.02 4.11 9.06
CA SER A 521 -21.74 3.86 7.80
C SER A 521 -22.61 5.07 7.44
N CYS A 522 -21.99 6.08 6.84
CA CYS A 522 -22.52 7.32 6.24
C CYS A 522 -23.97 7.68 6.61
N ASN A 523 -24.18 8.37 7.73
CA ASN A 523 -25.42 9.13 7.95
C ASN A 523 -25.16 10.65 7.86
N VAL A 524 -26.14 11.40 7.35
CA VAL A 524 -26.11 12.88 7.22
C VAL A 524 -25.89 13.57 8.59
N SER A 525 -26.22 12.90 9.70
CA SER A 525 -25.94 13.36 11.07
C SER A 525 -24.46 13.55 11.37
N ASP A 526 -23.60 12.73 10.75
CA ASP A 526 -22.20 12.60 11.16
C ASP A 526 -21.35 13.74 10.57
N SER A 527 -21.75 14.26 9.41
CA SER A 527 -21.15 15.47 8.82
C SER A 527 -21.34 16.70 9.73
N LYS A 528 -22.54 16.87 10.32
CA LYS A 528 -22.81 17.96 11.28
C LYS A 528 -21.99 17.82 12.56
N GLY A 529 -21.80 16.60 13.04
CA GLY A 529 -20.93 16.32 14.19
C GLY A 529 -19.47 16.70 13.93
N CYS A 530 -18.94 16.34 12.76
CA CYS A 530 -17.60 16.73 12.32
C CYS A 530 -17.40 18.25 12.29
N GLU A 531 -18.36 19.00 11.74
CA GLU A 531 -18.32 20.47 11.69
C GLU A 531 -18.34 21.10 13.09
N LYS A 532 -19.25 20.63 13.97
CA LYS A 532 -19.33 21.12 15.36
C LYS A 532 -18.05 20.87 16.14
N ILE A 533 -17.46 19.67 16.02
CA ILE A 533 -16.18 19.35 16.66
C ILE A 533 -15.06 20.25 16.13
N THR A 534 -15.02 20.48 14.81
CA THR A 534 -14.04 21.37 14.18
C THR A 534 -14.15 22.80 14.70
N GLN A 535 -15.38 23.33 14.79
CA GLN A 535 -15.65 24.65 15.35
C GLN A 535 -15.25 24.72 16.83
N LEU A 536 -15.58 23.70 17.62
CA LEU A 536 -15.21 23.63 19.03
C LEU A 536 -13.68 23.70 19.23
N ILE A 537 -12.93 22.90 18.48
CA ILE A 537 -11.45 22.88 18.53
C ILE A 537 -10.87 24.26 18.14
N ASN A 538 -11.42 24.90 17.12
CA ASN A 538 -10.98 26.22 16.66
C ASN A 538 -11.30 27.32 17.70
N ASN A 539 -12.55 27.37 18.19
CA ASN A 539 -12.99 28.36 19.18
C ASN A 539 -12.21 28.24 20.49
N TRP A 540 -11.79 27.04 20.84
CA TRP A 540 -10.97 26.77 22.01
C TRP A 540 -9.48 27.05 21.83
N GLY A 541 -9.03 27.43 20.63
CA GLY A 541 -7.62 27.65 20.29
C GLY A 541 -6.79 26.37 20.33
N LEU A 542 -7.42 25.21 20.18
CA LEU A 542 -6.73 23.91 20.28
C LEU A 542 -6.12 23.46 18.94
N ASN A 543 -6.65 23.94 17.82
CA ASN A 543 -6.29 23.51 16.46
C ASN A 543 -4.79 23.53 16.13
N GLU A 544 -4.00 24.42 16.74
CA GLU A 544 -2.55 24.51 16.61
C GLU A 544 -1.81 24.40 17.96
N PHE A 545 -2.50 24.00 19.02
CA PHE A 545 -1.96 23.98 20.39
C PHE A 545 -0.69 23.13 20.54
N TYR A 546 -0.57 22.08 19.74
CA TYR A 546 0.62 21.23 19.67
C TYR A 546 1.89 21.94 19.18
N LYS A 547 1.78 23.13 18.57
CA LYS A 547 2.92 23.96 18.14
C LYS A 547 3.47 24.84 19.27
N LEU A 548 2.74 25.00 20.37
CA LEU A 548 3.14 25.87 21.47
C LEU A 548 4.32 25.27 22.24
N LYS A 549 5.19 26.13 22.77
CA LYS A 549 6.28 25.74 23.69
C LYS A 549 5.78 25.75 25.13
N PRO A 550 6.29 24.90 26.04
CA PRO A 550 5.95 24.96 27.46
C PRO A 550 6.11 26.37 28.02
N MET A 551 5.20 26.82 28.88
CA MET A 551 5.27 28.16 29.49
C MET A 551 6.41 28.26 30.50
N VAL A 552 6.71 27.15 31.17
CA VAL A 552 7.84 26.99 32.10
C VAL A 552 8.68 25.83 31.59
N ASP A 553 9.99 26.06 31.43
CA ASP A 553 10.89 25.02 30.94
C ASP A 553 11.35 24.05 32.04
N GLY A 554 11.95 22.93 31.64
CA GLY A 554 12.37 21.92 32.60
C GLY A 554 13.42 22.42 33.60
N LYS A 555 14.25 23.42 33.23
CA LYS A 555 15.27 23.98 34.13
C LYS A 555 14.62 24.81 35.24
N ALA A 556 13.64 25.63 34.89
CA ALA A 556 12.86 26.41 35.83
C ALA A 556 12.09 25.50 36.80
N ILE A 557 11.48 24.41 36.31
CA ILE A 557 10.79 23.45 37.19
C ILE A 557 11.76 22.79 38.18
N MET A 558 12.92 22.33 37.70
CA MET A 558 13.94 21.73 38.56
C MET A 558 14.39 22.70 39.67
N LYS A 559 14.58 23.98 39.33
CA LYS A 559 14.96 25.04 40.28
C LYS A 559 13.85 25.32 41.31
N ILE A 560 12.61 25.48 40.86
CA ILE A 560 11.46 25.82 41.72
C ILE A 560 11.11 24.67 42.67
N LYS A 561 11.20 23.42 42.21
CA LYS A 561 10.82 22.23 43.00
C LYS A 561 11.98 21.54 43.70
N GLY A 562 13.21 21.97 43.47
CA GLY A 562 14.40 21.31 44.04
C GLY A 562 14.56 19.86 43.59
N ILE A 563 14.07 19.51 42.40
CA ILE A 563 14.16 18.15 41.85
C ILE A 563 15.25 18.06 40.79
N LYS A 564 15.82 16.86 40.62
CA LYS A 564 16.66 16.53 39.47
C LYS A 564 15.79 16.06 38.30
N GLY A 565 16.33 16.14 37.09
CA GLY A 565 15.66 15.61 35.90
C GLY A 565 15.29 14.13 36.05
N GLY A 566 14.29 13.67 35.28
CA GLY A 566 13.79 12.29 35.36
C GLY A 566 12.27 12.24 35.34
N PRO A 567 11.66 11.10 35.74
CA PRO A 567 10.22 10.91 35.58
C PRO A 567 9.36 11.89 36.39
N LYS A 568 9.87 12.41 37.53
CA LYS A 568 9.19 13.43 38.36
C LYS A 568 8.98 14.72 37.58
N LEU A 569 10.00 15.13 36.83
CA LEU A 569 9.93 16.29 35.94
C LEU A 569 8.91 16.07 34.83
N GLY A 570 8.83 14.85 34.28
CA GLY A 570 7.83 14.48 33.27
C GLY A 570 6.38 14.65 33.75
N VAL A 571 6.08 14.16 34.97
CA VAL A 571 4.74 14.29 35.57
C VAL A 571 4.38 15.76 35.81
N LEU A 572 5.30 16.56 36.38
CA LEU A 572 5.07 18.00 36.59
C LEU A 572 4.88 18.74 35.26
N MET A 573 5.69 18.44 34.25
CA MET A 573 5.54 19.00 32.91
C MET A 573 4.16 18.69 32.32
N GLU A 574 3.65 17.48 32.51
CA GLU A 574 2.30 17.10 32.07
C GLU A 574 1.23 17.87 32.83
N GLN A 575 1.34 18.01 34.14
CA GLN A 575 0.40 18.82 34.95
C GLN A 575 0.38 20.30 34.56
N LEU A 576 1.52 20.87 34.16
CA LEU A 576 1.58 22.25 33.65
C LEU A 576 0.93 22.38 32.26
N TRP A 577 1.06 21.34 31.42
CA TRP A 577 0.33 21.32 30.16
C TRP A 577 -1.19 21.22 30.39
N ASP A 578 -1.62 20.40 31.34
CA ASP A 578 -3.04 20.26 31.72
C ASP A 578 -3.59 21.59 32.21
N TRP A 579 -2.85 22.27 33.08
CA TRP A 579 -3.20 23.61 33.54
C TRP A 579 -3.32 24.60 32.37
N ARG A 580 -2.35 24.60 31.44
CA ARG A 580 -2.38 25.49 30.28
C ARG A 580 -3.57 25.21 29.35
N ILE A 581 -3.95 23.95 29.19
CA ILE A 581 -5.14 23.60 28.41
C ILE A 581 -6.37 24.23 29.05
N LEU A 582 -6.51 24.13 30.37
CA LEU A 582 -7.64 24.66 31.13
C LEU A 582 -7.65 26.19 31.24
N HIS A 583 -6.48 26.85 31.19
CA HIS A 583 -6.32 28.28 31.37
C HIS A 583 -5.69 28.95 30.12
N PRO A 584 -6.46 29.10 29.02
CA PRO A 584 -5.93 29.64 27.76
C PRO A 584 -5.40 31.09 27.88
N SER A 585 -5.93 31.87 28.82
CA SER A 585 -5.53 33.25 29.10
C SER A 585 -4.55 33.39 30.27
N GLY A 586 -4.09 32.26 30.84
CA GLY A 586 -3.18 32.28 31.98
C GLY A 586 -1.81 32.84 31.62
N THR A 587 -1.19 33.55 32.56
CA THR A 587 0.16 34.12 32.41
C THR A 587 1.25 33.12 32.81
N ILE A 588 2.52 33.47 32.58
CA ILE A 588 3.65 32.65 33.03
C ILE A 588 3.70 32.65 34.56
N GLU A 589 3.39 33.79 35.19
CA GLU A 589 3.32 33.98 36.63
C GLU A 589 2.26 33.07 37.26
N ASP A 590 1.05 33.03 36.71
CA ASP A 590 -0.03 32.15 37.18
C ASP A 590 0.39 30.66 37.10
N CYS A 591 1.09 30.30 36.02
CA CYS A 591 1.60 28.94 35.81
C CYS A 591 2.69 28.57 36.84
N ILE A 592 3.54 29.52 37.20
CA ILE A 592 4.56 29.35 38.24
C ILE A 592 3.91 29.22 39.62
N ASP A 593 2.87 29.99 39.91
CA ASP A 593 2.17 29.90 41.19
C ASP A 593 1.41 28.57 41.32
N TYR A 594 0.74 28.11 40.26
CA TYR A 594 0.21 26.75 40.20
C TYR A 594 1.30 25.68 40.33
N LEU A 595 2.46 25.87 39.69
CA LEU A 595 3.58 24.96 39.87
C LEU A 595 3.95 24.86 41.35
N LYS A 596 4.06 25.99 42.08
CA LYS A 596 4.40 25.99 43.52
C LYS A 596 3.42 25.18 44.36
N THR A 597 2.12 25.17 44.03
CA THR A 597 1.11 24.41 44.79
C THR A 597 1.18 22.89 44.56
N LEU A 598 1.77 22.41 43.45
CA LEU A 598 1.84 20.98 43.15
C LEU A 598 2.78 20.21 44.10
N PRO A 599 2.40 19.04 44.64
CA PRO A 599 3.34 18.20 45.37
C PRO A 599 4.41 17.62 44.44
N VAL A 600 5.58 17.28 44.99
CA VAL A 600 6.61 16.55 44.23
C VAL A 600 6.13 15.12 44.00
N PRO A 601 6.03 14.63 42.74
CA PRO A 601 5.51 13.30 42.47
C PRO A 601 6.36 12.19 43.10
N GLU A 602 5.69 11.22 43.73
CA GLU A 602 6.30 9.96 44.10
C GLU A 602 6.31 9.03 42.87
N ILE A 603 7.48 8.52 42.49
CA ILE A 603 7.58 7.52 41.43
C ILE A 603 7.71 6.16 42.11
N PRO A 604 6.86 5.18 41.79
CA PRO A 604 7.06 3.80 42.24
C PRO A 604 8.44 3.30 41.81
N VAL A 605 9.24 2.84 42.77
CA VAL A 605 10.55 2.26 42.46
C VAL A 605 10.31 0.90 41.79
N ASP A 606 10.46 0.86 40.47
CA ASP A 606 10.47 -0.40 39.72
C ASP A 606 11.74 -1.20 40.07
N ASN A 607 11.63 -2.04 41.10
CA ASN A 607 12.72 -2.90 41.58
C ASN A 607 13.11 -4.00 40.57
N SER A 608 12.39 -4.16 39.46
CA SER A 608 12.73 -5.15 38.41
C SER A 608 14.03 -4.81 37.66
N LYS A 609 14.36 -3.51 37.53
CA LYS A 609 15.60 -3.07 36.87
C LYS A 609 16.85 -3.20 37.76
N LYS A 610 16.71 -3.17 39.10
CA LYS A 610 17.83 -3.39 40.04
C LYS A 610 18.28 -4.85 40.08
N LYS A 611 17.39 -5.83 39.90
CA LYS A 611 17.76 -7.25 39.82
C LYS A 611 18.65 -7.56 38.60
N LYS A 612 18.38 -6.97 37.43
CA LYS A 612 19.22 -7.15 36.22
C LYS A 612 20.64 -6.57 36.35
N LYS A 613 20.81 -5.46 37.09
CA LYS A 613 22.13 -4.86 37.29
C LYS A 613 23.00 -5.63 38.29
N ARG A 614 22.39 -6.32 39.27
CA ARG A 614 23.09 -7.21 40.23
C ARG A 614 23.48 -8.57 39.64
N GLN A 615 22.74 -9.08 38.65
CA GLN A 615 23.11 -10.33 37.97
C GLN A 615 24.29 -10.16 37.00
N ASN A 616 24.41 -9.00 36.34
CA ASN A 616 25.54 -8.74 35.42
C ASN A 616 26.87 -8.39 36.12
N THR A 617 26.87 -8.08 37.42
CA THR A 617 28.11 -7.82 38.18
C THR A 617 28.67 -9.06 38.86
N ASN A 618 27.89 -10.14 39.00
CA ASN A 618 28.32 -11.39 39.63
C ASN A 618 28.81 -12.46 38.62
N SER A 619 28.78 -12.18 37.32
CA SER A 619 29.22 -13.13 36.28
C SER A 619 30.57 -12.77 35.63
N VAL A 620 31.35 -11.84 36.21
CA VAL A 620 32.64 -11.38 35.64
C VAL A 620 33.84 -11.67 36.56
N SER A 621 33.66 -12.36 37.69
CA SER A 621 34.77 -12.59 38.66
C SER A 621 35.19 -14.04 38.89
N THR A 622 34.72 -15.04 38.13
CA THR A 622 35.16 -16.43 38.27
C THR A 622 35.26 -17.14 36.93
N ALA A 623 36.25 -16.76 36.12
CA ALA A 623 36.76 -17.56 35.02
C ALA A 623 38.23 -17.20 34.77
N ARG A 624 39.07 -17.56 35.74
CA ARG A 624 40.52 -17.63 35.59
C ARG A 624 40.98 -18.89 36.32
N ILE A 625 41.78 -19.69 35.61
CA ILE A 625 42.69 -20.73 36.12
C ILE A 625 42.00 -22.09 36.39
N ASP A 626 42.06 -23.03 35.43
CA ASP A 626 42.98 -24.18 35.49
C ASP A 626 42.75 -25.21 34.36
N ASN A 627 43.89 -25.65 33.79
CA ASN A 627 44.20 -26.79 32.91
C ASN A 627 43.55 -26.92 31.52
#